data_AF-A0AAD8AWF4-F1
#
_entry.id   AF-A0AAD8AWF4-F1
#
_cell.length_a   1.000
_cell.length_b   1.000
_cell.length_c   1.000
_cell.angle_alpha   90.00
_cell.angle_beta   90.00
_cell.angle_gamma   90.00
#
_symmetry.space_group_name_H-M   'P 1'
#
loop_
_entity.id
_entity.type
_entity.pdbx_description
1 polymer ?
#
loop_
_entity_poly.entity_id
_entity_poly.type
_entity_poly.pdbx_seq_one_letter_code
_entity_poly.pdbx_strand_id
1 'polypeptide(L)'
;MKRKKCCACMVPTLMVFCLLFVWRERWIYYVISADQHVSFNEKINKELNLMIHSGQSEKIPKVGYNIVNSRNVGATRTLPNTRHESCTTSSNLAVHLHARIPKISFVVTVDQAERSVLARNILSAIYNAEPLMIFEMVLVLDGVFDTILENYFMNIPRVTVIKNEHTKGRAMSRMQGVAAVRGEIIVFIDSLTEMNVDWLSPLVLRIIESPKSVVLPVYDVIDHMTFKYYSLAELYRLGFDWSLKSHLEQFSSPYVIDSNPVTVFRTPLMSGNVFAMRRDFFLWLGQYETSFLEHSMDDLELSLRIWLCGGLIEIVPCSRVGVVNIRSSDSHASFNNYLRSAKRVAEVWLDEYKRFFYAVRPSARMQPIADISSMRKAKEKLKCRNFKWYLTNIYPQLQPLVTDELAFGNIRQGEYCLDLDPGQLPLIAKLRQCENEKNSQEWSWRKTGNIVSNGMCLTSNLIDMRTFVLVNFCKDLDNNQIWYRHEEKIVHMDTNLCLDAQHATTGLIISDCIKGKASQAWIISTDQSSEVNI
;
A
#
# COMPACT_ATOMS: atom_id res chain seq x y z
N MET A 1 43.91 -70.82 4.15
CA MET A 1 43.32 -70.55 2.82
C MET A 1 42.03 -69.75 2.97
N LYS A 2 41.82 -68.82 2.03
CA LYS A 2 40.82 -67.73 1.98
C LYS A 2 39.36 -68.15 2.23
N ARG A 3 38.59 -67.26 2.88
CA ARG A 3 37.37 -66.62 2.32
C ARG A 3 36.80 -65.56 3.28
N LYS A 4 37.13 -64.29 3.02
CA LYS A 4 36.24 -63.15 3.33
C LYS A 4 35.08 -63.23 2.33
N LYS A 5 33.83 -63.21 2.78
CA LYS A 5 32.66 -62.99 1.91
C LYS A 5 31.84 -61.80 2.41
N CYS A 6 31.49 -60.98 1.43
CA CYS A 6 30.93 -59.65 1.44
C CYS A 6 29.71 -59.44 2.34
N CYS A 7 29.71 -58.32 3.07
CA CYS A 7 28.53 -57.71 3.68
C CYS A 7 28.31 -56.30 3.09
N ALA A 8 28.38 -56.17 1.76
CA ALA A 8 28.41 -54.87 1.07
C ALA A 8 27.38 -54.69 -0.06
N CYS A 9 26.36 -55.56 -0.19
CA CYS A 9 25.40 -55.49 -1.31
C CYS A 9 23.92 -55.28 -0.93
N MET A 10 23.56 -55.10 0.34
CA MET A 10 22.14 -54.90 0.73
C MET A 10 21.72 -53.44 0.92
N VAL A 11 22.66 -52.51 1.10
CA VAL A 11 22.33 -51.08 1.30
C VAL A 11 21.90 -50.38 0.00
N PRO A 12 22.54 -50.61 -1.18
CA PRO A 12 22.14 -49.93 -2.41
C PRO A 12 20.75 -50.37 -2.91
N THR A 13 20.42 -51.65 -2.76
CA THR A 13 19.15 -52.24 -3.22
C THR A 13 17.96 -51.79 -2.38
N LEU A 14 18.11 -51.65 -1.06
CA LEU A 14 17.08 -51.06 -0.19
C LEU A 14 16.87 -49.57 -0.47
N MET A 15 17.94 -48.81 -0.75
CA MET A 15 17.83 -47.39 -1.15
C MET A 15 17.12 -47.23 -2.50
N VAL A 16 17.43 -48.07 -3.49
CA VAL A 16 16.76 -48.07 -4.79
C VAL A 16 15.30 -48.48 -4.66
N PHE A 17 14.97 -49.48 -3.84
CA PHE A 17 13.58 -49.86 -3.57
C PHE A 17 12.81 -48.76 -2.85
N CYS A 18 13.38 -48.08 -1.84
CA CYS A 18 12.74 -46.94 -1.19
C CYS A 18 12.55 -45.76 -2.15
N LEU A 19 13.55 -45.45 -3.00
CA LEU A 19 13.42 -44.40 -4.01
C LEU A 19 12.35 -44.73 -5.04
N LEU A 20 12.28 -45.99 -5.51
CA LEU A 20 11.24 -46.46 -6.43
C LEU A 20 9.86 -46.51 -5.77
N PHE A 21 9.75 -46.81 -4.47
CA PHE A 21 8.49 -46.81 -3.73
C PHE A 21 7.98 -45.39 -3.51
N VAL A 22 8.86 -44.45 -3.12
CA VAL A 22 8.53 -43.03 -2.99
C VAL A 22 8.19 -42.41 -4.35
N TRP A 23 8.90 -42.79 -5.41
CA TRP A 23 8.55 -42.40 -6.78
C TRP A 23 7.20 -42.96 -7.18
N ARG A 24 6.94 -44.24 -6.93
CA ARG A 24 5.68 -44.92 -7.28
C ARG A 24 4.49 -44.35 -6.52
N GLU A 25 4.60 -44.05 -5.23
CA GLU A 25 3.53 -43.38 -4.48
C GLU A 25 3.28 -41.95 -4.97
N ARG A 26 4.33 -41.18 -5.27
CA ARG A 26 4.20 -39.85 -5.87
C ARG A 26 3.58 -39.91 -7.27
N TRP A 27 3.93 -40.91 -8.08
CA TRP A 27 3.38 -41.10 -9.43
C TRP A 27 1.92 -41.54 -9.38
N ILE A 28 1.56 -42.44 -8.46
CA ILE A 28 0.16 -42.86 -8.24
C ILE A 28 -0.67 -41.67 -7.74
N TYR A 29 -0.14 -40.87 -6.80
CA TYR A 29 -0.81 -39.64 -6.35
C TYR A 29 -0.95 -38.63 -7.50
N TYR A 30 0.07 -38.48 -8.34
CA TYR A 30 0.04 -37.60 -9.51
C TYR A 30 -1.02 -38.03 -10.52
N VAL A 31 -1.07 -39.31 -10.87
CA VAL A 31 -2.07 -39.85 -11.83
C VAL A 31 -3.47 -39.75 -11.25
N ILE A 32 -3.69 -40.11 -9.98
CA ILE A 32 -5.01 -40.00 -9.34
C ILE A 32 -5.43 -38.53 -9.22
N SER A 33 -4.52 -37.63 -8.82
CA SER A 33 -4.80 -36.20 -8.71
C SER A 33 -5.08 -35.58 -10.07
N ALA A 34 -4.35 -35.96 -11.12
CA ALA A 34 -4.56 -35.47 -12.48
C ALA A 34 -5.88 -35.96 -13.07
N ASP A 35 -6.21 -37.24 -12.91
CA ASP A 35 -7.44 -37.84 -13.44
C ASP A 35 -8.69 -37.34 -12.69
N GLN A 36 -8.61 -37.19 -11.35
CA GLN A 36 -9.64 -36.51 -10.57
C GLN A 36 -9.77 -35.03 -10.95
N HIS A 37 -8.68 -34.32 -11.21
CA HIS A 37 -8.73 -32.94 -11.69
C HIS A 37 -9.44 -32.82 -13.05
N VAL A 38 -9.12 -33.67 -14.03
CA VAL A 38 -9.70 -33.61 -15.38
C VAL A 38 -11.21 -33.92 -15.36
N SER A 39 -11.62 -34.96 -14.64
CA SER A 39 -13.04 -35.32 -14.47
C SER A 39 -13.85 -34.24 -13.71
N PHE A 40 -13.25 -33.68 -12.66
CA PHE A 40 -13.84 -32.59 -11.88
C PHE A 40 -14.02 -31.32 -12.74
N ASN A 41 -13.05 -31.01 -13.61
CA ASN A 41 -13.06 -29.84 -14.46
C ASN A 41 -14.25 -29.82 -15.44
N GLU A 42 -14.54 -30.91 -16.14
CA GLU A 42 -15.62 -30.92 -17.16
C GLU A 42 -17.01 -30.71 -16.55
N LYS A 43 -17.28 -31.34 -15.40
CA LYS A 43 -18.58 -31.23 -14.71
C LYS A 43 -18.78 -29.82 -14.14
N ILE A 44 -17.76 -29.27 -13.48
CA ILE A 44 -17.79 -27.92 -12.93
C ILE A 44 -18.01 -26.88 -14.03
N ASN A 45 -17.31 -27.00 -15.15
CA ASN A 45 -17.39 -26.03 -16.23
C ASN A 45 -18.80 -25.99 -16.83
N LYS A 46 -19.45 -27.14 -16.98
CA LYS A 46 -20.81 -27.22 -17.52
C LYS A 46 -21.85 -26.62 -16.58
N GLU A 47 -21.81 -26.95 -15.29
CA GLU A 47 -22.74 -26.43 -14.29
C GLU A 47 -22.57 -24.91 -14.09
N LEU A 48 -21.33 -24.42 -14.02
CA LEU A 48 -21.05 -23.02 -13.80
C LEU A 48 -21.45 -22.14 -14.98
N ASN A 49 -21.21 -22.59 -16.22
CA ASN A 49 -21.62 -21.86 -17.41
C ASN A 49 -23.16 -21.75 -17.51
N LEU A 50 -23.90 -22.75 -17.05
CA LEU A 50 -25.36 -22.66 -16.93
C LEU A 50 -25.78 -21.65 -15.86
N MET A 51 -25.12 -21.64 -14.69
CA MET A 51 -25.43 -20.71 -13.60
C MET A 51 -25.08 -19.25 -13.91
N ILE A 52 -24.06 -18.98 -14.72
CA ILE A 52 -23.73 -17.62 -15.18
C ILE A 52 -24.91 -16.99 -15.94
N HIS A 53 -25.73 -17.80 -16.61
CA HIS A 53 -26.83 -17.34 -17.46
C HIS A 53 -28.21 -17.45 -16.81
N SER A 54 -28.35 -18.10 -15.64
CA SER A 54 -29.65 -18.34 -14.99
C SER A 54 -30.17 -17.15 -14.16
N GLY A 55 -31.46 -16.82 -14.26
CA GLY A 55 -32.13 -15.83 -13.39
C GLY A 55 -31.96 -14.36 -13.81
N GLN A 56 -32.15 -14.04 -15.10
CA GLN A 56 -32.08 -12.68 -15.61
C GLN A 56 -33.23 -11.81 -15.08
N SER A 57 -32.95 -10.90 -14.14
CA SER A 57 -33.81 -9.74 -13.89
C SER A 57 -33.04 -8.44 -14.19
N GLU A 58 -33.61 -7.62 -15.06
CA GLU A 58 -33.05 -6.47 -15.80
C GLU A 58 -32.69 -5.22 -14.97
N LYS A 59 -31.90 -5.37 -13.91
CA LYS A 59 -31.10 -4.25 -13.40
C LYS A 59 -29.65 -4.69 -13.33
N ILE A 60 -28.91 -4.42 -14.40
CA ILE A 60 -27.45 -4.51 -14.42
C ILE A 60 -26.95 -3.65 -13.26
N PRO A 61 -26.38 -4.23 -12.19
CA PRO A 61 -25.80 -3.42 -11.13
C PRO A 61 -24.69 -2.57 -11.75
N LYS A 62 -24.53 -1.32 -11.31
CA LYS A 62 -23.47 -0.42 -11.80
C LYS A 62 -22.11 -0.92 -11.29
N VAL A 63 -21.59 -2.01 -11.84
CA VAL A 63 -20.35 -2.68 -11.40
C VAL A 63 -19.09 -2.12 -12.06
N GLY A 64 -19.16 -1.00 -12.78
CA GLY A 64 -17.98 -0.36 -13.39
C GLY A 64 -17.35 -1.14 -14.56
N TYR A 65 -17.93 -2.28 -14.98
CA TYR A 65 -17.53 -3.11 -16.12
C TYR A 65 -18.74 -3.68 -16.87
N ASN A 66 -18.52 -4.16 -18.10
CA ASN A 66 -19.56 -4.71 -18.97
C ASN A 66 -19.86 -6.17 -18.63
N ILE A 67 -20.94 -6.38 -17.86
CA ILE A 67 -21.41 -7.72 -17.45
C ILE A 67 -21.72 -8.63 -18.65
N VAL A 68 -22.32 -8.10 -19.73
CA VAL A 68 -22.71 -8.93 -20.88
C VAL A 68 -21.48 -9.54 -21.54
N ASN A 69 -20.45 -8.74 -21.78
CA ASN A 69 -19.20 -9.24 -22.35
C ASN A 69 -18.46 -10.16 -21.36
N SER A 70 -18.50 -9.86 -20.06
CA SER A 70 -17.99 -10.76 -19.03
C SER A 70 -18.62 -12.15 -19.10
N ARG A 71 -19.94 -12.24 -19.26
CA ARG A 71 -20.65 -13.53 -19.36
C ARG A 71 -20.31 -14.28 -20.64
N ASN A 72 -20.26 -13.56 -21.77
CA ASN A 72 -19.94 -14.13 -23.09
C ASN A 72 -18.56 -14.76 -23.16
N VAL A 73 -17.59 -14.24 -22.41
CA VAL A 73 -16.25 -14.81 -22.30
C VAL A 73 -16.26 -16.19 -21.59
N GLY A 74 -17.27 -16.46 -20.76
CA GLY A 74 -17.38 -17.71 -20.01
C GLY A 74 -16.46 -17.80 -18.80
N ALA A 75 -16.48 -18.95 -18.13
CA ALA A 75 -15.76 -19.20 -16.87
C ALA A 75 -14.33 -19.74 -17.04
N THR A 76 -14.03 -20.38 -18.17
CA THR A 76 -12.79 -21.14 -18.39
C THR A 76 -12.08 -20.77 -19.69
N ARG A 77 -12.09 -19.48 -20.04
CA ARG A 77 -11.37 -19.02 -21.23
C ARG A 77 -9.87 -19.27 -21.10
N THR A 78 -9.23 -19.57 -22.22
CA THR A 78 -7.76 -19.61 -22.31
C THR A 78 -7.21 -18.18 -22.35
N LEU A 79 -6.19 -17.91 -21.54
CA LEU A 79 -5.47 -16.63 -21.52
C LEU A 79 -4.19 -16.73 -22.39
N PRO A 80 -3.76 -15.63 -23.02
CA PRO A 80 -2.44 -15.58 -23.63
C PRO A 80 -1.36 -15.70 -22.54
N ASN A 81 -0.30 -16.49 -22.77
CA ASN A 81 0.86 -16.53 -21.88
C ASN A 81 1.67 -15.24 -22.07
N THR A 82 1.59 -14.33 -21.10
CA THR A 82 2.26 -13.02 -21.12
C THR A 82 3.60 -13.01 -20.36
N ARG A 83 4.06 -14.18 -19.91
CA ARG A 83 5.37 -14.31 -19.28
C ARG A 83 6.47 -14.18 -20.32
N HIS A 84 7.60 -13.61 -19.91
CA HIS A 84 8.80 -13.58 -20.74
C HIS A 84 9.30 -15.00 -21.02
N GLU A 85 9.91 -15.24 -22.19
CA GLU A 85 10.37 -16.57 -22.61
C GLU A 85 11.42 -17.17 -21.66
N SER A 86 12.21 -16.32 -20.99
CA SER A 86 13.19 -16.73 -19.98
C SER A 86 12.57 -17.24 -18.67
N CYS A 87 11.26 -17.08 -18.48
CA CYS A 87 10.55 -17.68 -17.35
C CYS A 87 10.54 -19.19 -17.53
N THR A 88 11.43 -19.87 -16.81
CA THR A 88 11.40 -21.33 -16.73
C THR A 88 10.09 -21.74 -16.06
N THR A 89 9.37 -22.65 -16.71
CA THR A 89 8.19 -23.25 -16.06
C THR A 89 8.72 -24.06 -14.90
N SER A 90 8.19 -23.81 -13.69
CA SER A 90 8.69 -24.39 -12.43
C SER A 90 8.35 -25.87 -12.30
N SER A 91 8.40 -26.64 -13.39
CA SER A 91 8.19 -28.11 -13.51
C SER A 91 9.02 -28.97 -12.53
N ASN A 92 9.86 -28.32 -11.72
CA ASN A 92 10.76 -28.90 -10.75
C ASN A 92 10.81 -28.04 -9.47
N LEU A 93 9.71 -27.38 -9.06
CA LEU A 93 9.57 -26.74 -7.74
C LEU A 93 9.93 -27.72 -6.63
N ALA A 94 9.49 -28.99 -6.75
CA ALA A 94 9.85 -30.07 -5.84
C ALA A 94 11.33 -30.52 -5.92
N VAL A 95 12.04 -30.21 -7.00
CA VAL A 95 13.49 -30.45 -7.13
C VAL A 95 14.28 -29.27 -6.56
N HIS A 96 13.80 -28.03 -6.74
CA HIS A 96 14.37 -26.85 -6.07
C HIS A 96 14.17 -26.91 -4.55
N LEU A 97 13.01 -27.40 -4.11
CA LEU A 97 12.68 -27.62 -2.71
C LEU A 97 13.10 -29.03 -2.29
N HIS A 98 14.39 -29.22 -2.01
CA HIS A 98 14.92 -30.44 -1.38
C HIS A 98 14.22 -30.81 -0.06
N ALA A 99 13.46 -29.88 0.53
CA ALA A 99 12.68 -30.02 1.74
C ALA A 99 11.28 -29.41 1.54
N ARG A 100 10.24 -30.25 1.62
CA ARG A 100 8.80 -29.95 1.83
C ARG A 100 8.25 -28.63 1.23
N ILE A 101 7.30 -28.76 0.31
CA ILE A 101 6.48 -27.65 -0.18
C ILE A 101 5.68 -27.05 1.00
N PRO A 102 5.76 -25.71 1.25
CA PRO A 102 4.99 -25.07 2.32
C PRO A 102 3.49 -25.17 2.05
N LYS A 103 2.67 -25.25 3.10
CA LYS A 103 1.22 -25.20 2.95
C LYS A 103 0.80 -23.80 2.52
N ILE A 104 -0.04 -23.71 1.50
CA ILE A 104 -0.49 -22.43 0.92
C ILE A 104 -1.97 -22.24 1.23
N SER A 105 -2.37 -21.03 1.60
CA SER A 105 -3.77 -20.68 1.81
C SER A 105 -4.15 -19.47 0.98
N PHE A 106 -5.20 -19.61 0.18
CA PHE A 106 -5.79 -18.50 -0.55
C PHE A 106 -6.85 -17.83 0.33
N VAL A 107 -6.76 -16.51 0.45
CA VAL A 107 -7.79 -15.66 1.06
C VAL A 107 -8.37 -14.80 -0.05
N VAL A 108 -9.55 -15.19 -0.53
CA VAL A 108 -10.24 -14.51 -1.62
C VAL A 108 -11.29 -13.58 -1.03
N THR A 109 -11.15 -12.27 -1.23
CA THR A 109 -12.15 -11.29 -0.78
C THR A 109 -13.01 -10.83 -1.94
N VAL A 110 -14.33 -10.90 -1.74
CA VAL A 110 -15.31 -10.55 -2.76
C VAL A 110 -16.16 -9.40 -2.28
N ASP A 111 -16.08 -8.28 -3.01
CA ASP A 111 -16.97 -7.13 -2.88
C ASP A 111 -17.74 -6.95 -4.20
N GLN A 112 -19.07 -7.08 -4.14
CA GLN A 112 -20.01 -6.81 -5.25
C GLN A 112 -19.59 -7.33 -6.64
N ALA A 113 -19.01 -8.52 -6.72
CA ALA A 113 -18.58 -9.13 -7.98
C ALA A 113 -19.70 -9.90 -8.68
N GLU A 114 -19.78 -9.79 -10.00
CA GLU A 114 -20.70 -10.58 -10.81
C GLU A 114 -20.25 -12.03 -10.93
N ARG A 115 -21.21 -12.96 -11.05
CA ARG A 115 -20.98 -14.42 -11.04
C ARG A 115 -19.89 -14.87 -12.02
N SER A 116 -19.88 -14.36 -13.24
CA SER A 116 -18.91 -14.74 -14.28
C SER A 116 -17.48 -14.28 -13.97
N VAL A 117 -17.33 -13.11 -13.34
CA VAL A 117 -16.01 -12.61 -12.93
C VAL A 117 -15.46 -13.45 -11.79
N LEU A 118 -16.28 -13.69 -10.75
CA LEU A 118 -15.88 -14.49 -9.60
C LEU A 118 -15.58 -15.95 -9.99
N ALA A 119 -16.38 -16.50 -10.90
CA ALA A 119 -16.13 -17.79 -11.53
C ALA A 119 -14.74 -17.87 -12.15
N ARG A 120 -14.41 -16.96 -13.07
CA ARG A 120 -13.09 -16.93 -13.71
C ARG A 120 -11.96 -16.72 -12.71
N ASN A 121 -12.18 -15.86 -11.70
CA ASN A 121 -11.23 -15.61 -10.64
C ASN A 121 -10.85 -16.90 -9.89
N ILE A 122 -11.84 -17.60 -9.33
CA ILE A 122 -11.61 -18.82 -8.55
C ILE A 122 -11.03 -19.94 -9.44
N LEU A 123 -11.60 -20.15 -10.63
CA LEU A 123 -11.14 -21.22 -11.52
C LEU A 123 -9.73 -20.96 -12.03
N SER A 124 -9.39 -19.73 -12.44
CA SER A 124 -8.00 -19.42 -12.85
C SER A 124 -7.02 -19.51 -11.70
N ALA A 125 -7.40 -19.13 -10.47
CA ALA A 125 -6.55 -19.28 -9.28
C ALA A 125 -6.15 -20.75 -9.06
N ILE A 126 -7.12 -21.66 -9.23
CA ILE A 126 -6.97 -23.09 -9.00
C ILE A 126 -6.28 -23.79 -10.18
N TYR A 127 -6.76 -23.58 -11.40
CA TYR A 127 -6.31 -24.34 -12.58
C TYR A 127 -4.96 -23.88 -13.12
N ASN A 128 -4.63 -22.60 -12.97
CA ASN A 128 -3.36 -22.07 -13.45
C ASN A 128 -2.26 -22.09 -12.37
N ALA A 129 -2.59 -22.54 -11.15
CA ALA A 129 -1.58 -22.94 -10.17
C ALA A 129 -0.97 -24.31 -10.56
N GLU A 130 0.32 -24.52 -10.25
CA GLU A 130 0.99 -25.78 -10.58
C GLU A 130 0.27 -27.00 -9.92
N PRO A 131 0.09 -28.13 -10.64
CA PRO A 131 -0.70 -29.27 -10.17
C PRO A 131 -0.23 -29.91 -8.84
N LEU A 132 1.00 -29.64 -8.43
CA LEU A 132 1.62 -30.21 -7.23
C LEU A 132 1.34 -29.39 -5.96
N MET A 133 0.74 -28.20 -6.08
CA MET A 133 0.48 -27.34 -4.93
C MET A 133 -0.79 -27.75 -4.18
N ILE A 134 -0.61 -28.17 -2.93
CA ILE A 134 -1.72 -28.39 -1.99
C ILE A 134 -2.06 -27.04 -1.35
N PHE A 135 -3.22 -26.49 -1.72
CA PHE A 135 -3.76 -25.28 -1.12
C PHE A 135 -5.11 -25.54 -0.44
N GLU A 136 -5.43 -24.69 0.53
CA GLU A 136 -6.81 -24.45 0.99
C GLU A 136 -7.25 -23.05 0.53
N MET A 137 -8.54 -22.84 0.36
CA MET A 137 -9.09 -21.55 -0.05
C MET A 137 -10.19 -21.12 0.92
N VAL A 138 -10.11 -19.88 1.39
CA VAL A 138 -11.18 -19.22 2.14
C VAL A 138 -11.72 -18.08 1.30
N LEU A 139 -12.99 -18.19 0.93
CA LEU A 139 -13.75 -17.19 0.20
C LEU A 139 -14.56 -16.34 1.19
N VAL A 140 -14.25 -15.05 1.29
CA VAL A 140 -14.97 -14.12 2.16
C VAL A 140 -15.89 -13.26 1.30
N LEU A 141 -17.19 -13.52 1.42
CA LEU A 141 -18.27 -12.81 0.73
C LEU A 141 -18.69 -11.62 1.61
N ASP A 142 -18.33 -10.40 1.17
CA ASP A 142 -18.52 -9.19 1.96
C ASP A 142 -19.78 -8.38 1.57
N GLY A 143 -20.92 -8.72 2.17
CA GLY A 143 -22.21 -8.12 1.86
C GLY A 143 -23.20 -9.14 1.29
N VAL A 144 -24.23 -8.65 0.61
CA VAL A 144 -25.31 -9.50 0.10
C VAL A 144 -24.93 -10.07 -1.27
N PHE A 145 -24.89 -11.40 -1.36
CA PHE A 145 -24.63 -12.15 -2.59
C PHE A 145 -25.81 -13.02 -2.97
N ASP A 146 -25.73 -13.56 -4.18
CA ASP A 146 -26.71 -14.53 -4.66
C ASP A 146 -26.49 -15.91 -4.05
N THR A 147 -27.53 -16.44 -3.42
CA THR A 147 -27.61 -17.80 -2.84
C THR A 147 -27.18 -18.91 -3.81
N ILE A 148 -27.41 -18.79 -5.13
CA ILE A 148 -27.00 -19.79 -6.12
C ILE A 148 -25.47 -19.91 -6.15
N LEU A 149 -24.80 -18.76 -6.19
CA LEU A 149 -23.35 -18.67 -6.27
C LEU A 149 -22.70 -19.12 -4.97
N GLU A 150 -23.31 -18.78 -3.84
CA GLU A 150 -22.88 -19.22 -2.51
C GLU A 150 -22.90 -20.75 -2.39
N ASN A 151 -24.02 -21.38 -2.75
CA ASN A 151 -24.18 -22.83 -2.67
C ASN A 151 -23.20 -23.56 -3.60
N TYR A 152 -22.91 -22.98 -4.76
CA TYR A 152 -21.95 -23.56 -5.67
C TYR A 152 -20.53 -23.61 -5.08
N PHE A 153 -20.02 -22.47 -4.58
CA PHE A 153 -18.65 -22.42 -4.07
C PHE A 153 -18.44 -23.25 -2.80
N MET A 154 -19.48 -23.43 -1.99
CA MET A 154 -19.43 -24.35 -0.83
C MET A 154 -19.23 -25.82 -1.23
N ASN A 155 -19.54 -26.20 -2.47
CA ASN A 155 -19.36 -27.57 -2.96
C ASN A 155 -17.99 -27.82 -3.61
N ILE A 156 -17.15 -26.80 -3.79
CA ILE A 156 -15.79 -26.98 -4.31
C ILE A 156 -14.91 -27.55 -3.19
N PRO A 157 -14.24 -28.71 -3.41
CA PRO A 157 -13.34 -29.27 -2.41
C PRO A 157 -12.26 -28.27 -1.99
N ARG A 158 -11.95 -28.24 -0.69
CA ARG A 158 -10.95 -27.35 -0.06
C ARG A 158 -11.29 -25.86 -0.09
N VAL A 159 -12.51 -25.49 -0.50
CA VAL A 159 -13.03 -24.12 -0.38
C VAL A 159 -13.90 -24.02 0.88
N THR A 160 -13.62 -23.02 1.71
CA THR A 160 -14.46 -22.62 2.85
C THR A 160 -15.04 -21.25 2.56
N VAL A 161 -16.33 -21.06 2.80
CA VAL A 161 -17.01 -19.77 2.56
C VAL A 161 -17.33 -19.10 3.90
N ILE A 162 -16.93 -17.84 4.05
CA ILE A 162 -17.30 -16.95 5.16
C ILE A 162 -18.21 -15.86 4.59
N LYS A 163 -19.34 -15.61 5.24
CA LYS A 163 -20.33 -14.63 4.79
C LYS A 163 -20.46 -13.49 5.79
N ASN A 164 -20.47 -12.25 5.30
CA ASN A 164 -20.84 -11.07 6.07
C ASN A 164 -22.21 -10.56 5.61
N GLU A 165 -23.14 -10.38 6.53
CA GLU A 165 -24.50 -9.85 6.22
C GLU A 165 -24.46 -8.40 5.71
N HIS A 166 -23.44 -7.64 6.11
CA HIS A 166 -23.21 -6.26 5.71
C HIS A 166 -21.75 -6.09 5.28
N THR A 167 -21.49 -5.17 4.34
CA THR A 167 -20.14 -4.84 3.88
C THR A 167 -19.30 -4.35 5.06
N LYS A 168 -18.26 -5.10 5.40
CA LYS A 168 -17.27 -4.77 6.44
C LYS A 168 -16.02 -4.14 5.87
N GLY A 169 -15.76 -4.36 4.59
CA GLY A 169 -14.61 -3.87 3.90
C GLY A 169 -13.53 -4.88 3.56
N ARG A 170 -12.64 -4.48 2.66
CA ARG A 170 -11.53 -5.31 2.18
C ARG A 170 -10.59 -5.73 3.31
N ALA A 171 -10.03 -4.78 4.07
CA ALA A 171 -9.12 -5.09 5.19
C ALA A 171 -9.75 -6.04 6.23
N MET A 172 -10.98 -5.76 6.66
CA MET A 172 -11.68 -6.59 7.65
C MET A 172 -11.98 -8.00 7.11
N SER A 173 -12.45 -8.08 5.85
CA SER A 173 -12.71 -9.35 5.18
C SER A 173 -11.44 -10.19 5.03
N ARG A 174 -10.31 -9.56 4.66
CA ARG A 174 -8.99 -10.21 4.63
C ARG A 174 -8.61 -10.77 5.99
N MET A 175 -8.81 -10.01 7.07
CA MET A 175 -8.52 -10.47 8.43
C MET A 175 -9.40 -11.64 8.86
N GLN A 176 -10.69 -11.64 8.53
CA GLN A 176 -11.57 -12.79 8.77
C GLN A 176 -11.09 -14.04 8.03
N GLY A 177 -10.67 -13.89 6.76
CA GLY A 177 -10.09 -14.99 5.99
C GLY A 177 -8.78 -15.49 6.59
N VAL A 178 -7.87 -14.59 6.98
CA VAL A 178 -6.59 -14.95 7.64
C VAL A 178 -6.81 -15.70 8.95
N ALA A 179 -7.86 -15.37 9.71
CA ALA A 179 -8.20 -16.06 10.95
C ALA A 179 -8.67 -17.51 10.72
N ALA A 180 -9.19 -17.84 9.54
CA ALA A 180 -9.69 -19.17 9.20
C ALA A 180 -8.65 -20.08 8.54
N VAL A 181 -7.60 -19.52 7.94
CA VAL A 181 -6.55 -20.28 7.24
C VAL A 181 -5.43 -20.76 8.17
N ARG A 182 -4.75 -21.82 7.75
CA ARG A 182 -3.70 -22.55 8.49
C ARG A 182 -2.38 -22.67 7.75
N GLY A 183 -2.30 -22.23 6.50
CA GLY A 183 -1.10 -22.27 5.67
C GLY A 183 0.06 -21.45 6.24
N GLU A 184 1.26 -21.83 5.79
CA GLU A 184 2.50 -21.15 6.12
C GLU A 184 2.67 -19.90 5.24
N ILE A 185 2.22 -19.99 3.98
CA ILE A 185 2.12 -18.88 3.03
C ILE A 185 0.64 -18.54 2.83
N ILE A 186 0.32 -17.26 2.94
CA ILE A 186 -1.01 -16.72 2.60
C ILE A 186 -0.91 -15.98 1.28
N VAL A 187 -1.89 -16.18 0.42
CA VAL A 187 -2.06 -15.47 -0.85
C VAL A 187 -3.40 -14.77 -0.82
N PHE A 188 -3.37 -13.45 -0.86
CA PHE A 188 -4.57 -12.62 -0.95
C PHE A 188 -4.95 -12.47 -2.42
N ILE A 189 -6.24 -12.61 -2.73
CA ILE A 189 -6.78 -12.52 -4.09
C ILE A 189 -8.05 -11.68 -4.07
N ASP A 190 -8.06 -10.58 -4.82
CA ASP A 190 -9.26 -9.79 -5.07
C ASP A 190 -10.08 -10.39 -6.21
N SER A 191 -11.40 -10.27 -6.11
CA SER A 191 -12.38 -10.92 -7.01
C SER A 191 -12.31 -10.50 -8.48
N LEU A 192 -11.68 -9.37 -8.80
CA LEU A 192 -11.59 -8.80 -10.15
C LEU A 192 -10.29 -9.18 -10.88
N THR A 193 -9.74 -10.34 -10.58
CA THR A 193 -8.45 -10.80 -11.12
C THR A 193 -8.59 -12.12 -11.87
N GLU A 194 -7.75 -12.35 -12.88
CA GLU A 194 -7.62 -13.64 -13.58
C GLU A 194 -6.14 -14.04 -13.67
N MET A 195 -5.82 -15.22 -13.17
CA MET A 195 -4.45 -15.66 -12.95
C MET A 195 -3.89 -16.29 -14.23
N ASN A 196 -2.67 -15.94 -14.65
CA ASN A 196 -2.04 -16.53 -15.83
C ASN A 196 -1.38 -17.88 -15.47
N VAL A 197 -0.89 -18.60 -16.48
CA VAL A 197 -0.22 -19.90 -16.31
C VAL A 197 0.98 -19.80 -15.36
N ASP A 198 1.07 -20.73 -14.41
CA ASP A 198 2.18 -20.85 -13.44
C ASP A 198 2.39 -19.58 -12.61
N TRP A 199 1.32 -18.83 -12.31
CA TRP A 199 1.40 -17.57 -11.59
C TRP A 199 1.93 -17.73 -10.15
N LEU A 200 1.66 -18.85 -9.49
CA LEU A 200 1.90 -18.98 -8.05
C LEU A 200 3.30 -19.48 -7.70
N SER A 201 3.88 -20.39 -8.48
CA SER A 201 5.16 -21.04 -8.18
C SER A 201 6.32 -20.03 -8.03
N PRO A 202 6.47 -19.03 -8.92
CA PRO A 202 7.50 -18.00 -8.77
C PRO A 202 7.35 -17.17 -7.48
N LEU A 203 6.10 -16.90 -7.04
CA LEU A 203 5.84 -16.18 -5.80
C LEU A 203 6.25 -17.01 -4.59
N VAL A 204 5.89 -18.28 -4.56
CA VAL A 204 6.23 -19.22 -3.48
C VAL A 204 7.75 -19.38 -3.36
N LEU A 205 8.45 -19.59 -4.48
CA LEU A 205 9.91 -19.66 -4.51
C LEU A 205 10.53 -18.40 -3.90
N ARG A 206 10.04 -17.22 -4.29
CA ARG A 206 10.59 -15.97 -3.80
C ARG A 206 10.39 -15.78 -2.29
N ILE A 207 9.25 -16.20 -1.75
CA ILE A 207 8.98 -16.14 -0.30
C ILE A 207 9.90 -17.08 0.49
N ILE A 208 10.25 -18.23 -0.09
CA ILE A 208 11.16 -19.18 0.57
C ILE A 208 12.57 -18.59 0.66
N GLU A 209 13.03 -17.94 -0.40
CA GLU A 209 14.32 -17.23 -0.44
C GLU A 209 14.33 -15.98 0.45
N SER A 210 13.21 -15.25 0.50
CA SER A 210 13.06 -14.02 1.25
C SER A 210 11.80 -14.04 2.14
N PRO A 211 11.88 -14.68 3.33
CA PRO A 211 10.74 -14.88 4.23
C PRO A 211 10.06 -13.59 4.73
N LYS A 212 10.77 -12.45 4.69
CA LYS A 212 10.26 -11.12 5.07
C LYS A 212 9.85 -10.26 3.87
N SER A 213 9.69 -10.87 2.70
CA SER A 213 9.13 -10.21 1.53
C SER A 213 7.61 -10.39 1.45
N VAL A 214 6.94 -9.33 1.04
CA VAL A 214 5.65 -9.40 0.35
C VAL A 214 5.94 -9.42 -1.14
N VAL A 215 5.44 -10.44 -1.83
CA VAL A 215 5.71 -10.66 -3.26
C VAL A 215 4.43 -10.46 -4.07
N LEU A 216 4.60 -9.76 -5.20
CA LEU A 216 3.53 -9.35 -6.10
C LEU A 216 3.78 -9.95 -7.49
N PRO A 217 2.73 -10.36 -8.21
CA PRO A 217 2.83 -10.59 -9.65
C PRO A 217 3.00 -9.26 -10.39
N VAL A 218 3.34 -9.34 -11.67
CA VAL A 218 3.05 -8.26 -12.61
C VAL A 218 1.56 -8.26 -12.91
N TYR A 219 0.95 -7.08 -12.79
CA TYR A 219 -0.47 -6.87 -13.04
C TYR A 219 -0.71 -6.50 -14.51
N ASP A 220 -1.15 -7.48 -15.28
CA ASP A 220 -1.65 -7.29 -16.63
C ASP A 220 -3.06 -6.66 -16.59
N VAL A 221 -3.53 -6.14 -17.73
CA VAL A 221 -4.78 -5.36 -17.81
C VAL A 221 -5.88 -6.19 -18.47
N ILE A 222 -7.03 -6.28 -17.81
CA ILE A 222 -8.27 -6.76 -18.41
C ILE A 222 -9.17 -5.56 -18.66
N ASP A 223 -9.49 -5.32 -19.94
CA ASP A 223 -10.33 -4.19 -20.33
C ASP A 223 -11.77 -4.39 -19.81
N HIS A 224 -12.28 -3.43 -19.03
CA HIS A 224 -13.58 -3.56 -18.37
C HIS A 224 -14.77 -3.61 -19.34
N MET A 225 -14.60 -3.21 -20.60
CA MET A 225 -15.70 -3.20 -21.59
C MET A 225 -15.70 -4.43 -22.48
N THR A 226 -14.53 -4.85 -22.95
CA THR A 226 -14.34 -5.94 -23.91
C THR A 226 -13.88 -7.23 -23.25
N PHE A 227 -13.41 -7.16 -22.01
CA PHE A 227 -12.76 -8.24 -21.27
C PHE A 227 -11.50 -8.80 -21.94
N LYS A 228 -10.94 -8.14 -22.96
CA LYS A 228 -9.66 -8.54 -23.55
C LYS A 228 -8.52 -8.42 -22.53
N TYR A 229 -7.61 -9.38 -22.55
CA TYR A 229 -6.43 -9.45 -21.68
C TYR A 229 -5.22 -8.86 -22.41
N TYR A 230 -4.56 -7.88 -21.79
CA TYR A 230 -3.42 -7.16 -22.33
C TYR A 230 -2.23 -7.28 -21.38
N SER A 231 -1.07 -7.68 -21.92
CA SER A 231 0.17 -7.68 -21.16
C SER A 231 0.56 -6.25 -20.78
N LEU A 232 0.95 -6.06 -19.53
CA LEU A 232 1.73 -4.87 -19.14
C LEU A 232 3.20 -5.13 -19.50
N ALA A 233 3.92 -4.12 -19.95
CA ALA A 233 5.36 -4.25 -20.17
C ALA A 233 6.09 -4.51 -18.84
N GLU A 234 7.28 -5.10 -18.92
CA GLU A 234 8.13 -5.32 -17.76
C GLU A 234 8.53 -3.98 -17.11
N LEU A 235 8.86 -4.01 -15.81
CA LEU A 235 9.37 -2.87 -15.04
C LEU A 235 8.40 -1.71 -14.81
N TYR A 236 7.10 -1.98 -14.75
CA TYR A 236 6.17 -1.05 -14.12
C TYR A 236 6.01 -1.38 -12.63
N ARG A 237 5.93 -0.33 -11.81
CA ARG A 237 5.70 -0.44 -10.37
C ARG A 237 4.71 0.62 -9.90
N LEU A 238 4.16 0.43 -8.72
CA LEU A 238 3.30 1.45 -8.12
C LEU A 238 4.14 2.42 -7.30
N GLY A 239 3.90 3.70 -7.55
CA GLY A 239 4.35 4.83 -6.77
C GLY A 239 3.16 5.57 -6.14
N PHE A 240 3.45 6.65 -5.43
CA PHE A 240 2.42 7.58 -4.96
C PHE A 240 2.96 9.00 -4.92
N ASP A 241 2.08 9.99 -5.04
CA ASP A 241 2.45 11.40 -4.92
C ASP A 241 2.26 11.92 -3.50
N TRP A 242 2.65 13.16 -3.22
CA TRP A 242 2.43 13.77 -1.91
C TRP A 242 0.95 13.91 -1.54
N SER A 243 0.02 13.78 -2.48
CA SER A 243 -1.39 13.67 -2.15
C SER A 243 -1.75 12.29 -1.56
N LEU A 244 -0.81 11.35 -1.47
CA LEU A 244 -0.99 9.97 -1.06
C LEU A 244 -1.91 9.18 -1.99
N LYS A 245 -1.98 9.59 -3.27
CA LYS A 245 -2.65 8.83 -4.32
C LYS A 245 -1.65 7.99 -5.07
N SER A 246 -1.97 6.73 -5.27
CA SER A 246 -1.17 5.80 -6.04
C SER A 246 -1.18 6.14 -7.52
N HIS A 247 -0.06 5.92 -8.20
CA HIS A 247 0.02 5.96 -9.66
C HIS A 247 0.98 4.88 -10.15
N LEU A 248 0.82 4.49 -11.41
CA LEU A 248 1.74 3.59 -12.07
C LEU A 248 2.93 4.39 -12.61
N GLU A 249 4.15 3.97 -12.30
CA GLU A 249 5.37 4.58 -12.81
C GLU A 249 6.23 3.54 -13.53
N GLN A 250 6.90 3.96 -14.60
CA GLN A 250 7.90 3.14 -15.27
C GLN A 250 9.19 3.19 -14.44
N PHE A 251 9.70 2.01 -14.08
CA PHE A 251 10.92 1.88 -13.30
C PHE A 251 12.11 1.68 -14.24
N SER A 252 13.02 2.65 -14.25
CA SER A 252 14.33 2.50 -14.88
C SER A 252 15.38 2.24 -13.80
N SER A 253 15.91 1.02 -13.76
CA SER A 253 17.12 0.71 -13.00
C SER A 253 18.20 0.25 -13.97
N PRO A 254 19.35 0.94 -14.05
CA PRO A 254 20.47 0.52 -14.89
C PRO A 254 20.87 -0.94 -14.62
N TYR A 255 20.74 -1.39 -13.36
CA TYR A 255 21.09 -2.76 -12.95
C TYR A 255 20.11 -3.84 -13.43
N VAL A 256 18.84 -3.48 -13.67
CA VAL A 256 17.80 -4.43 -14.09
C VAL A 256 17.76 -4.56 -15.61
N ILE A 257 18.08 -3.48 -16.33
CA ILE A 257 18.01 -3.43 -17.80
C ILE A 257 19.11 -4.27 -18.47
N ASP A 258 20.31 -4.37 -17.87
CA ASP A 258 21.47 -5.03 -18.51
C ASP A 258 21.71 -6.51 -18.11
N SER A 259 20.98 -7.06 -17.12
CA SER A 259 21.32 -8.38 -16.55
C SER A 259 20.32 -9.51 -16.85
N ASN A 260 19.01 -9.29 -16.66
CA ASN A 260 17.96 -10.29 -16.94
C ASN A 260 16.55 -9.65 -16.84
N PRO A 261 15.69 -9.73 -17.88
CA PRO A 261 14.35 -9.12 -17.89
C PRO A 261 13.36 -9.74 -16.88
N VAL A 262 13.66 -10.94 -16.36
CA VAL A 262 12.83 -11.61 -15.34
C VAL A 262 13.35 -11.40 -13.91
N THR A 263 14.29 -10.48 -13.71
CA THR A 263 14.84 -10.15 -12.39
C THR A 263 13.75 -9.58 -11.48
N VAL A 264 13.65 -10.12 -10.27
CA VAL A 264 12.78 -9.59 -9.22
C VAL A 264 13.21 -8.18 -8.84
N PHE A 265 12.26 -7.25 -8.79
CA PHE A 265 12.54 -5.84 -8.50
C PHE A 265 11.62 -5.29 -7.42
N ARG A 266 12.03 -4.20 -6.78
CA ARG A 266 11.33 -3.62 -5.62
C ARG A 266 10.33 -2.54 -6.03
N THR A 267 9.20 -2.50 -5.34
CA THR A 267 8.18 -1.45 -5.52
C THR A 267 7.97 -0.67 -4.21
N PRO A 268 7.89 0.68 -4.26
CA PRO A 268 7.68 1.48 -3.06
C PRO A 268 6.27 1.28 -2.49
N LEU A 269 5.28 1.08 -3.36
CA LEU A 269 3.88 0.80 -3.00
C LEU A 269 3.47 -0.57 -3.52
N MET A 270 2.78 -1.35 -2.68
CA MET A 270 2.11 -2.59 -3.12
C MET A 270 0.72 -2.30 -3.68
N SER A 271 0.24 -3.17 -4.56
CA SER A 271 -1.19 -3.28 -4.84
C SER A 271 -1.77 -4.42 -4.01
N GLY A 272 -2.94 -4.20 -3.44
CA GLY A 272 -3.69 -5.22 -2.75
C GLY A 272 -4.30 -6.28 -3.66
N ASN A 273 -4.31 -6.14 -4.98
CA ASN A 273 -5.08 -7.02 -5.87
C ASN A 273 -4.74 -8.51 -5.71
N VAL A 274 -3.46 -8.89 -5.87
CA VAL A 274 -2.98 -10.25 -5.61
C VAL A 274 -1.58 -10.20 -5.03
N PHE A 275 -1.38 -10.77 -3.84
CA PHE A 275 -0.05 -10.81 -3.25
C PHE A 275 0.12 -12.00 -2.32
N ALA A 276 1.37 -12.44 -2.14
CA ALA A 276 1.70 -13.53 -1.26
C ALA A 276 2.74 -13.12 -0.23
N MET A 277 2.64 -13.69 0.97
CA MET A 277 3.61 -13.51 2.04
C MET A 277 3.50 -14.63 3.07
N ARG A 278 4.50 -14.76 3.95
CA ARG A 278 4.36 -15.69 5.08
C ARG A 278 3.32 -15.21 6.08
N ARG A 279 2.52 -16.15 6.58
CA ARG A 279 1.48 -15.88 7.58
C ARG A 279 2.07 -15.34 8.89
N ASP A 280 3.16 -15.92 9.36
CA ASP A 280 3.82 -15.47 10.59
C ASP A 280 4.37 -14.05 10.48
N PHE A 281 4.92 -13.69 9.32
CA PHE A 281 5.36 -12.32 9.05
C PHE A 281 4.19 -11.33 9.01
N PHE A 282 3.06 -11.69 8.38
CA PHE A 282 1.85 -10.85 8.38
C PHE A 282 1.31 -10.61 9.80
N LEU A 283 1.27 -11.65 10.62
CA LEU A 283 0.85 -11.55 12.02
C LEU A 283 1.84 -10.73 12.86
N TRP A 284 3.15 -10.90 12.62
CA TRP A 284 4.19 -10.14 13.30
C TRP A 284 4.09 -8.63 13.01
N LEU A 285 3.81 -8.25 11.76
CA LEU A 285 3.59 -6.85 11.38
C LEU A 285 2.36 -6.23 12.08
N GLY A 286 1.42 -7.04 12.58
CA GLY A 286 0.18 -6.57 13.18
C GLY A 286 -1.02 -6.56 12.25
N GLN A 287 -1.00 -7.34 11.16
CA GLN A 287 -2.11 -7.51 10.21
C GLN A 287 -2.51 -6.20 9.51
N TYR A 288 -3.73 -6.07 8.99
CA TYR A 288 -4.25 -4.82 8.43
C TYR A 288 -4.77 -3.88 9.53
N GLU A 289 -4.65 -2.57 9.30
CA GLU A 289 -5.40 -1.58 10.07
C GLU A 289 -6.84 -1.53 9.54
N THR A 290 -7.82 -1.87 10.38
CA THR A 290 -9.23 -2.00 9.97
C THR A 290 -10.05 -0.74 10.16
N SER A 291 -9.49 0.29 10.77
CA SER A 291 -10.21 1.53 11.09
C SER A 291 -10.23 2.55 9.94
N PHE A 292 -9.61 2.26 8.80
CA PHE A 292 -9.69 3.14 7.63
C PHE A 292 -11.10 3.15 7.03
N LEU A 293 -11.53 4.34 6.61
CA LEU A 293 -12.82 4.54 5.96
C LEU A 293 -12.69 4.24 4.46
N GLU A 294 -13.65 3.48 3.92
CA GLU A 294 -13.79 3.14 2.49
C GLU A 294 -12.52 2.55 1.84
N HIS A 295 -11.69 1.83 2.60
CA HIS A 295 -10.59 0.99 2.07
C HIS A 295 -9.54 1.74 1.25
N SER A 296 -9.46 3.07 1.44
CA SER A 296 -8.70 3.96 0.56
C SER A 296 -7.20 4.00 0.83
N MET A 297 -6.73 3.48 1.97
CA MET A 297 -5.34 3.66 2.43
C MET A 297 -4.65 2.37 2.90
N ASP A 298 -5.35 1.24 2.88
CA ASP A 298 -4.87 -0.03 3.45
C ASP A 298 -3.55 -0.49 2.79
N ASP A 299 -3.47 -0.36 1.46
CA ASP A 299 -2.30 -0.76 0.67
C ASP A 299 -1.10 0.17 0.94
N LEU A 300 -1.33 1.48 1.07
CA LEU A 300 -0.28 2.45 1.37
C LEU A 300 0.24 2.30 2.80
N GLU A 301 -0.66 2.19 3.77
CA GLU A 301 -0.28 1.99 5.18
C GLU A 301 0.54 0.72 5.35
N LEU A 302 0.06 -0.40 4.79
CA LEU A 302 0.77 -1.67 4.91
C LEU A 302 2.12 -1.60 4.19
N SER A 303 2.22 -0.93 3.04
CA SER A 303 3.48 -0.75 2.32
C SER A 303 4.51 0.01 3.14
N LEU A 304 4.10 1.16 3.71
CA LEU A 304 4.96 1.97 4.56
C LEU A 304 5.43 1.17 5.78
N ARG A 305 4.51 0.45 6.43
CA ARG A 305 4.84 -0.40 7.57
C ARG A 305 5.81 -1.52 7.19
N ILE A 306 5.60 -2.23 6.08
CA ILE A 306 6.53 -3.28 5.63
C ILE A 306 7.93 -2.70 5.43
N TRP A 307 8.07 -1.62 4.67
CA TRP A 307 9.37 -1.03 4.35
C TRP A 307 10.07 -0.46 5.59
N LEU A 308 9.37 0.36 6.37
CA LEU A 308 9.94 1.05 7.52
C LEU A 308 10.30 0.05 8.63
N CYS A 309 9.57 -1.06 8.76
CA CYS A 309 9.79 -2.05 9.80
C CYS A 309 10.64 -3.25 9.34
N GLY A 310 11.37 -3.11 8.22
CA GLY A 310 12.44 -4.03 7.81
C GLY A 310 12.03 -5.22 6.95
N GLY A 311 10.84 -5.18 6.34
CA GLY A 311 10.43 -6.07 5.27
C GLY A 311 10.75 -5.54 3.88
N LEU A 312 10.39 -6.30 2.86
CA LEU A 312 10.57 -5.96 1.45
C LEU A 312 9.25 -6.09 0.69
N ILE A 313 9.08 -5.30 -0.37
CA ILE A 313 7.97 -5.45 -1.32
C ILE A 313 8.55 -5.63 -2.72
N GLU A 314 8.28 -6.79 -3.31
CA GLU A 314 8.97 -7.26 -4.51
C GLU A 314 7.98 -7.70 -5.58
N ILE A 315 8.21 -7.30 -6.83
CA ILE A 315 7.47 -7.76 -8.00
C ILE A 315 8.28 -8.90 -8.65
N VAL A 316 7.60 -10.00 -8.93
CA VAL A 316 8.16 -11.20 -9.55
C VAL A 316 7.68 -11.29 -11.01
N PRO A 317 8.51 -10.91 -12.01
CA PRO A 317 8.07 -10.79 -13.41
C PRO A 317 7.48 -12.06 -14.04
N CYS A 318 7.91 -13.23 -13.58
CA CYS A 318 7.41 -14.51 -14.06
C CYS A 318 6.04 -14.90 -13.50
N SER A 319 5.54 -14.17 -12.50
CA SER A 319 4.16 -14.29 -12.05
C SER A 319 3.32 -13.19 -12.69
N ARG A 320 2.26 -13.59 -13.41
CA ARG A 320 1.39 -12.67 -14.18
C ARG A 320 -0.06 -12.86 -13.76
N VAL A 321 -0.75 -11.75 -13.47
CA VAL A 321 -2.17 -11.74 -13.10
C VAL A 321 -2.85 -10.59 -13.82
N GLY A 322 -3.96 -10.86 -14.51
CA GLY A 322 -4.77 -9.82 -15.13
C GLY A 322 -5.73 -9.19 -14.12
N VAL A 323 -5.89 -7.87 -14.16
CA VAL A 323 -6.81 -7.12 -13.29
C VAL A 323 -7.85 -6.39 -14.14
N VAL A 324 -9.13 -6.54 -13.81
CA VAL A 324 -10.20 -5.77 -14.48
C VAL A 324 -10.10 -4.30 -14.08
N ASN A 325 -9.72 -3.44 -15.04
CA ASN A 325 -9.52 -2.02 -14.78
C ASN A 325 -10.86 -1.26 -14.79
N ILE A 326 -11.53 -1.23 -13.64
CA ILE A 326 -12.79 -0.52 -13.44
C ILE A 326 -12.57 0.99 -13.41
N ARG A 327 -13.51 1.75 -14.00
CA ARG A 327 -13.58 3.20 -13.77
C ARG A 327 -14.25 3.44 -12.41
N SER A 328 -13.56 4.06 -11.46
CA SER A 328 -14.18 4.49 -10.21
C SER A 328 -15.29 5.50 -10.50
N SER A 329 -16.48 5.29 -9.95
CA SER A 329 -17.49 6.35 -9.89
C SER A 329 -17.12 7.30 -8.75
N ASP A 330 -16.57 8.46 -9.08
CA ASP A 330 -16.25 9.49 -8.10
C ASP A 330 -17.54 9.96 -7.40
N SER A 331 -17.76 9.50 -6.16
CA SER A 331 -18.77 10.08 -5.28
C SER A 331 -18.11 11.06 -4.31
N HIS A 332 -18.69 12.23 -4.09
CA HIS A 332 -18.12 13.26 -3.20
C HIS A 332 -17.96 12.80 -1.74
N ALA A 333 -18.77 11.85 -1.26
CA ALA A 333 -18.61 11.22 0.04
C ALA A 333 -17.24 10.53 0.19
N SER A 334 -16.71 10.01 -0.91
CA SER A 334 -15.42 9.34 -0.98
C SER A 334 -14.25 10.27 -0.68
N PHE A 335 -14.35 11.57 -1.02
CA PHE A 335 -13.23 12.49 -0.86
C PHE A 335 -12.95 12.82 0.61
N ASN A 336 -13.97 13.09 1.43
CA ASN A 336 -13.74 13.39 2.86
C ASN A 336 -13.26 12.15 3.62
N ASN A 337 -13.77 10.97 3.28
CA ASN A 337 -13.34 9.71 3.88
C ASN A 337 -11.89 9.39 3.51
N TYR A 338 -11.51 9.58 2.25
CA TYR A 338 -10.12 9.54 1.79
C TYR A 338 -9.24 10.52 2.58
N LEU A 339 -9.64 11.80 2.73
CA LEU A 339 -8.83 12.78 3.46
C LEU A 339 -8.60 12.38 4.93
N ARG A 340 -9.63 11.82 5.59
CA ARG A 340 -9.51 11.34 6.98
C ARG A 340 -8.57 10.14 7.07
N SER A 341 -8.70 9.15 6.19
CA SER A 341 -7.81 7.99 6.16
C SER A 341 -6.36 8.39 5.81
N ALA A 342 -6.17 9.25 4.80
CA ALA A 342 -4.87 9.77 4.38
C ALA A 342 -4.21 10.59 5.49
N LYS A 343 -4.98 11.42 6.20
CA LYS A 343 -4.48 12.16 7.37
C LYS A 343 -3.91 11.22 8.44
N ARG A 344 -4.58 10.09 8.72
CA ARG A 344 -4.11 9.13 9.72
C ARG A 344 -2.81 8.45 9.30
N VAL A 345 -2.67 8.09 8.02
CA VAL A 345 -1.40 7.58 7.46
C VAL A 345 -0.30 8.63 7.59
N ALA A 346 -0.59 9.87 7.19
CA ALA A 346 0.36 10.98 7.24
C ALA A 346 0.92 11.20 8.66
N GLU A 347 0.04 11.24 9.65
CA GLU A 347 0.37 11.55 11.04
C GLU A 347 1.13 10.44 11.77
N VAL A 348 1.13 9.22 11.23
CA VAL A 348 1.85 8.09 11.82
C VAL A 348 3.13 7.76 11.06
N TRP A 349 3.09 7.78 9.73
CA TRP A 349 4.12 7.15 8.91
C TRP A 349 5.04 8.13 8.18
N LEU A 350 4.64 9.40 8.00
CA LEU A 350 5.41 10.37 7.21
C LEU A 350 6.33 11.27 8.04
N ASP A 351 6.33 11.15 9.37
CA ASP A 351 7.12 11.99 10.28
C ASP A 351 6.98 13.49 9.93
N GLU A 352 8.08 14.26 9.87
CA GLU A 352 8.07 15.67 9.47
C GLU A 352 7.60 15.91 8.02
N TYR A 353 7.61 14.89 7.16
CA TYR A 353 7.22 15.00 5.74
C TYR A 353 5.71 15.04 5.53
N LYS A 354 4.90 14.77 6.57
CA LYS A 354 3.43 14.95 6.55
C LYS A 354 3.01 16.35 6.08
N ARG A 355 3.88 17.35 6.28
CA ARG A 355 3.71 18.72 5.79
C ARG A 355 3.46 18.80 4.28
N PHE A 356 4.11 17.95 3.47
CA PHE A 356 3.96 17.94 2.02
C PHE A 356 2.59 17.39 1.62
N PHE A 357 2.10 16.37 2.34
CA PHE A 357 0.73 15.92 2.20
C PHE A 357 -0.25 17.04 2.46
N TYR A 358 -0.09 17.76 3.56
CA TYR A 358 -0.97 18.87 3.85
C TYR A 358 -0.78 20.08 2.92
N ALA A 359 0.39 20.25 2.29
CA ALA A 359 0.57 21.28 1.27
C ALA A 359 -0.28 20.97 0.01
N VAL A 360 -0.33 19.71 -0.42
CA VAL A 360 -1.16 19.28 -1.57
C VAL A 360 -2.64 19.13 -1.20
N ARG A 361 -2.92 18.77 0.06
CA ARG A 361 -4.28 18.57 0.60
C ARG A 361 -4.53 19.46 1.83
N PRO A 362 -4.62 20.79 1.70
CA PRO A 362 -4.83 21.68 2.84
C PRO A 362 -6.10 21.38 3.64
N SER A 363 -7.17 20.95 2.95
CA SER A 363 -8.46 20.60 3.55
C SER A 363 -8.39 19.40 4.51
N ALA A 364 -7.37 18.54 4.41
CA ALA A 364 -7.16 17.45 5.37
C ALA A 364 -6.92 17.97 6.80
N ARG A 365 -6.38 19.19 6.95
CA ARG A 365 -6.11 19.78 8.27
C ARG A 365 -7.39 19.99 9.08
N MET A 366 -8.45 20.43 8.41
CA MET A 366 -9.77 20.66 9.02
C MET A 366 -10.53 19.36 9.32
N GLN A 367 -10.06 18.21 8.82
CA GLN A 367 -10.71 16.94 9.13
C GLN A 367 -10.38 16.49 10.56
N PRO A 368 -11.34 15.92 11.31
CA PRO A 368 -11.05 15.33 12.61
C PRO A 368 -10.06 14.17 12.43
N ILE A 369 -9.10 14.05 13.34
CA ILE A 369 -8.22 12.89 13.41
C ILE A 369 -8.87 11.85 14.33
N ALA A 370 -9.24 10.70 13.77
CA ALA A 370 -9.66 9.56 14.59
C ALA A 370 -8.46 8.97 15.35
N ASP A 371 -8.71 8.13 16.35
CA ASP A 371 -7.62 7.54 17.15
C ASP A 371 -6.57 6.85 16.25
N ILE A 372 -5.30 7.18 16.50
CA ILE A 372 -4.12 6.63 15.84
C ILE A 372 -3.19 5.90 16.82
N SER A 373 -3.63 5.70 18.06
CA SER A 373 -2.84 5.10 19.13
C SER A 373 -2.38 3.67 18.80
N SER A 374 -3.22 2.87 18.12
CA SER A 374 -2.89 1.51 17.66
C SER A 374 -1.68 1.51 16.72
N MET A 375 -1.72 2.35 15.69
CA MET A 375 -0.67 2.42 14.68
C MET A 375 0.63 2.99 15.25
N ARG A 376 0.57 4.00 16.13
CA ARG A 376 1.75 4.53 16.83
C ARG A 376 2.43 3.45 17.69
N LYS A 377 1.65 2.73 18.50
CA LYS A 377 2.16 1.59 19.30
C LYS A 377 2.77 0.50 18.42
N ALA A 378 2.17 0.21 17.26
CA ALA A 378 2.73 -0.75 16.31
C ALA A 378 4.08 -0.29 15.77
N LYS A 379 4.20 0.98 15.34
CA LYS A 379 5.44 1.59 14.85
C LYS A 379 6.56 1.54 15.89
N GLU A 380 6.25 1.88 17.14
CA GLU A 380 7.20 1.82 18.27
C GLU A 380 7.62 0.38 18.58
N LYS A 381 6.66 -0.54 18.71
CA LYS A 381 6.90 -1.96 19.03
C LYS A 381 7.80 -2.63 17.99
N LEU A 382 7.58 -2.33 16.71
CA LEU A 382 8.33 -2.89 15.59
C LEU A 382 9.68 -2.19 15.37
N LYS A 383 9.96 -1.10 16.09
CA LYS A 383 11.19 -0.29 15.98
C LYS A 383 11.44 0.15 14.54
N CYS A 384 10.40 0.67 13.90
CA CYS A 384 10.47 1.05 12.49
C CYS A 384 11.40 2.25 12.28
N ARG A 385 12.01 2.30 11.11
CA ARG A 385 12.82 3.42 10.63
C ARG A 385 11.95 4.67 10.42
N ASN A 386 12.59 5.82 10.28
CA ASN A 386 11.92 7.08 9.94
C ASN A 386 11.64 7.18 8.43
N PHE A 387 10.74 8.09 8.06
CA PHE A 387 10.31 8.30 6.69
C PHE A 387 11.42 8.90 5.80
N LYS A 388 12.35 9.66 6.39
CA LYS A 388 13.58 10.10 5.70
C LYS A 388 14.35 8.90 5.12
N TRP A 389 14.52 7.83 5.90
CA TRP A 389 15.18 6.62 5.41
C TRP A 389 14.42 6.00 4.23
N TYR A 390 13.08 5.97 4.28
CA TYR A 390 12.25 5.47 3.19
C TYR A 390 12.44 6.27 1.90
N LEU A 391 12.43 7.60 1.97
CA LEU A 391 12.70 8.46 0.81
C LEU A 391 14.11 8.23 0.26
N THR A 392 15.12 8.11 1.12
CA THR A 392 16.51 7.91 0.65
C THR A 392 16.74 6.52 0.03
N ASN A 393 16.14 5.46 0.60
CA ASN A 393 16.52 4.07 0.28
C ASN A 393 15.49 3.32 -0.57
N ILE A 394 14.21 3.69 -0.48
CA ILE A 394 13.11 2.96 -1.11
C ILE A 394 12.48 3.77 -2.23
N TYR A 395 12.14 5.03 -1.97
CA TYR A 395 11.44 5.87 -2.95
C TYR A 395 12.05 7.27 -3.13
N PRO A 396 13.29 7.35 -3.63
CA PRO A 396 13.96 8.65 -3.86
C PRO A 396 13.30 9.47 -4.96
N GLN A 397 12.47 8.87 -5.81
CA GLN A 397 11.72 9.59 -6.84
C GLN A 397 10.59 10.46 -6.26
N LEU A 398 10.12 10.17 -5.03
CA LEU A 398 9.16 11.02 -4.32
C LEU A 398 9.88 12.26 -3.76
N GLN A 399 10.15 13.21 -4.65
CA GLN A 399 10.88 14.43 -4.34
C GLN A 399 10.04 15.38 -3.48
N PRO A 400 10.56 15.88 -2.35
CA PRO A 400 9.92 16.94 -1.56
C PRO A 400 9.45 18.12 -2.42
N LEU A 401 8.24 18.65 -2.17
CA LEU A 401 7.60 19.66 -3.02
C LEU A 401 8.29 21.03 -3.02
N VAL A 402 9.01 21.34 -1.94
CA VAL A 402 9.50 22.69 -1.66
C VAL A 402 11.02 22.60 -1.58
N THR A 403 11.69 22.71 -2.73
CA THR A 403 13.14 22.91 -2.80
C THR A 403 13.55 24.32 -2.32
N ASP A 404 12.58 25.19 -2.05
CA ASP A 404 12.73 26.56 -1.60
C ASP A 404 12.49 26.74 -0.11
N GLU A 405 12.45 25.69 0.71
CA GLU A 405 12.32 25.85 2.15
C GLU A 405 13.68 26.16 2.79
N LEU A 406 13.77 27.30 3.49
CA LEU A 406 14.97 27.73 4.22
C LEU A 406 15.04 27.10 5.61
N ALA A 407 13.88 27.02 6.28
CA ALA A 407 13.77 26.49 7.63
C ALA A 407 12.38 25.93 7.93
N PHE A 408 12.30 25.00 8.89
CA PHE A 408 11.05 24.35 9.30
C PHE A 408 10.96 24.06 10.81
N GLY A 409 9.73 23.98 11.29
CA GLY A 409 9.38 23.54 12.63
C GLY A 409 8.88 24.69 13.48
N ASN A 410 9.27 24.71 14.74
CA ASN A 410 8.82 25.70 15.69
C ASN A 410 9.64 27.00 15.56
N ILE A 411 8.92 28.12 15.52
CA ILE A 411 9.47 29.45 15.73
C ILE A 411 9.22 29.78 17.20
N ARG A 412 10.27 29.92 18.02
CA ARG A 412 10.15 29.94 19.48
C ARG A 412 10.93 31.06 20.17
N GLN A 413 10.46 31.42 21.35
CA GLN A 413 11.13 32.26 22.33
C GLN A 413 11.14 31.53 23.69
N GLY A 414 12.31 30.99 24.06
CA GLY A 414 12.42 30.11 25.22
C GLY A 414 11.54 28.86 25.08
N GLU A 415 10.63 28.67 26.03
CA GLU A 415 9.66 27.57 26.13
C GLU A 415 8.34 27.84 25.37
N TYR A 416 8.22 28.98 24.70
CA TYR A 416 7.01 29.38 23.99
C TYR A 416 7.20 29.35 22.47
N CYS A 417 6.22 28.80 21.76
CA CYS A 417 6.19 28.61 20.32
C CYS A 417 5.09 29.45 19.68
N LEU A 418 5.38 29.95 18.47
CA LEU A 418 4.42 30.60 17.59
C LEU A 418 3.30 29.61 17.29
N ASP A 419 2.08 29.96 17.66
CA ASP A 419 0.92 29.08 17.59
C ASP A 419 -0.22 29.73 16.81
N LEU A 420 -0.79 28.98 15.87
CA LEU A 420 -1.98 29.35 15.11
C LEU A 420 -3.23 28.85 15.86
N ASP A 421 -3.98 29.74 16.50
CA ASP A 421 -5.26 29.37 17.13
C ASP A 421 -6.43 29.52 16.13
N PRO A 422 -7.05 28.43 15.64
CA PRO A 422 -8.14 28.48 14.67
C PRO A 422 -9.49 28.91 15.26
N GLY A 423 -9.59 29.17 16.57
CA GLY A 423 -10.87 29.33 17.28
C GLY A 423 -11.68 30.59 16.95
N GLN A 424 -11.07 31.67 16.44
CA GLN A 424 -11.78 32.94 16.20
C GLN A 424 -11.16 33.71 15.02
N LEU A 425 -12.01 34.18 14.09
CA LEU A 425 -11.60 35.10 13.02
C LEU A 425 -11.67 36.55 13.53
N PRO A 426 -10.72 37.43 13.16
CA PRO A 426 -9.52 37.15 12.36
C PRO A 426 -8.50 36.29 13.13
N LEU A 427 -7.76 35.43 12.42
CA LEU A 427 -6.74 34.60 13.04
C LEU A 427 -5.53 35.45 13.45
N ILE A 428 -5.19 35.43 14.73
CA ILE A 428 -4.11 36.21 15.32
C ILE A 428 -2.97 35.27 15.71
N ALA A 429 -1.74 35.61 15.32
CA ALA A 429 -0.55 34.89 15.73
C ALA A 429 -0.24 35.17 17.22
N LYS A 430 -0.03 34.12 18.01
CA LYS A 430 0.26 34.20 19.45
C LYS A 430 1.43 33.30 19.84
N LEU A 431 2.00 33.53 21.01
CA LEU A 431 2.89 32.58 21.65
C LEU A 431 2.12 31.72 22.66
N ARG A 432 2.34 30.40 22.60
CA ARG A 432 1.84 29.43 23.58
C ARG A 432 2.96 28.50 23.99
N GLN A 433 2.77 27.78 25.09
CA GLN A 433 3.75 26.80 25.53
C GLN A 433 4.02 25.81 24.38
N CYS A 434 5.30 25.54 24.11
CA CYS A 434 5.68 24.60 23.07
C CYS A 434 5.14 23.21 23.43
N GLU A 435 4.42 22.60 22.50
CA GLU A 435 3.88 21.25 22.63
C GLU A 435 4.49 20.35 21.56
N ASN A 436 4.93 19.16 21.95
CA ASN A 436 5.47 18.19 21.02
C ASN A 436 4.37 17.74 20.05
N GLU A 437 4.69 17.68 18.76
CA GLU A 437 3.78 17.24 17.67
C GLU A 437 2.51 18.09 17.48
N LYS A 438 2.48 19.33 17.97
CA LYS A 438 1.32 20.21 17.77
C LYS A 438 1.39 20.89 16.40
N ASN A 439 0.57 20.42 15.46
CA ASN A 439 0.49 20.92 14.07
C ASN A 439 0.23 22.44 13.94
N SER A 440 -0.38 23.09 14.94
CA SER A 440 -0.59 24.55 14.91
C SER A 440 0.66 25.36 15.25
N GLN A 441 1.71 24.71 15.75
CA GLN A 441 3.01 25.31 16.09
C GLN A 441 4.10 24.99 15.06
N GLU A 442 3.76 24.27 13.99
CA GLU A 442 4.67 23.97 12.89
C GLU A 442 4.59 25.07 11.82
N TRP A 443 5.74 25.66 11.49
CA TRP A 443 5.91 26.72 10.51
C TRP A 443 7.00 26.37 9.50
N SER A 444 6.82 26.83 8.26
CA SER A 444 7.75 26.66 7.14
C SER A 444 8.16 28.03 6.64
N TRP A 445 9.46 28.30 6.55
CA TRP A 445 9.99 29.54 5.99
C TRP A 445 10.51 29.28 4.57
N ARG A 446 9.93 29.96 3.57
CA ARG A 446 10.31 29.81 2.15
C ARG A 446 11.37 30.82 1.70
N LYS A 447 12.12 30.52 0.63
CA LYS A 447 13.11 31.42 0.00
C LYS A 447 12.47 32.70 -0.52
N THR A 448 11.16 32.67 -0.80
CA THR A 448 10.36 33.86 -1.14
C THR A 448 10.13 34.80 0.05
N GLY A 449 10.45 34.38 1.28
CA GLY A 449 10.24 35.13 2.52
C GLY A 449 8.91 34.85 3.22
N ASN A 450 8.05 34.01 2.67
CA ASN A 450 6.79 33.66 3.33
C ASN A 450 7.03 32.71 4.52
N ILE A 451 6.43 33.05 5.67
CA ILE A 451 6.35 32.19 6.85
C ILE A 451 4.96 31.55 6.87
N VAL A 452 4.91 30.25 6.59
CA VAL A 452 3.68 29.51 6.28
C VAL A 452 3.40 28.48 7.35
N SER A 453 2.18 28.50 7.90
CA SER A 453 1.63 27.38 8.65
C SER A 453 0.27 27.03 8.09
N ASN A 454 0.05 25.75 7.85
CA ASN A 454 -1.24 25.24 7.44
C ASN A 454 -1.85 25.81 6.12
N GLY A 455 -1.01 26.31 5.20
CA GLY A 455 -1.44 26.98 3.97
C GLY A 455 -1.83 28.45 4.17
N MET A 456 -1.65 28.95 5.39
CA MET A 456 -1.83 30.32 5.79
C MET A 456 -0.46 30.97 6.05
N CYS A 457 -0.35 32.24 5.75
CA CYS A 457 0.87 33.01 5.84
C CYS A 457 0.79 34.00 7.00
N LEU A 458 1.88 34.11 7.76
CA LEU A 458 2.07 35.19 8.72
C LEU A 458 2.04 36.53 7.97
N THR A 459 1.08 37.39 8.31
CA THR A 459 0.74 38.58 7.55
C THR A 459 0.77 39.81 8.45
N SER A 460 1.56 40.81 8.09
CA SER A 460 1.53 42.11 8.75
C SER A 460 0.23 42.84 8.40
N ASN A 461 -0.35 43.55 9.36
CA ASN A 461 -1.48 44.43 9.09
C ASN A 461 -0.98 45.87 9.00
N LEU A 462 -0.71 46.34 7.77
CA LEU A 462 -0.18 47.68 7.54
C LEU A 462 -1.22 48.80 7.69
N ILE A 463 -2.52 48.48 7.79
CA ILE A 463 -3.59 49.48 7.92
C ILE A 463 -3.50 50.17 9.29
N ASP A 464 -3.04 49.45 10.32
CA ASP A 464 -2.74 50.01 11.63
C ASP A 464 -1.52 49.30 12.22
N MET A 465 -0.38 50.01 12.24
CA MET A 465 0.89 49.49 12.75
C MET A 465 0.86 49.08 14.24
N ARG A 466 -0.24 49.35 14.97
CA ARG A 466 -0.48 48.90 16.35
C ARG A 466 -1.35 47.64 16.44
N THR A 467 -1.87 47.15 15.31
CA THR A 467 -2.69 45.93 15.30
C THR A 467 -1.84 44.68 15.28
N PHE A 468 -2.46 43.57 15.70
CA PHE A 468 -1.79 42.29 15.77
C PHE A 468 -1.45 41.74 14.39
N VAL A 469 -0.35 41.00 14.32
CA VAL A 469 0.03 40.20 13.17
C VAL A 469 -1.01 39.11 12.96
N LEU A 470 -1.53 39.05 11.74
CA LEU A 470 -2.59 38.16 11.34
C LEU A 470 -2.05 36.91 10.66
N VAL A 471 -2.89 35.90 10.52
CA VAL A 471 -2.59 34.72 9.73
C VAL A 471 -3.67 34.57 8.66
N ASN A 472 -3.33 34.89 7.43
CA ASN A 472 -4.26 34.94 6.29
C ASN A 472 -3.91 33.87 5.25
N PHE A 473 -4.78 33.65 4.26
CA PHE A 473 -4.41 32.82 3.11
C PHE A 473 -3.17 33.39 2.42
N CYS A 474 -2.24 32.50 2.09
CA CYS A 474 -1.05 32.89 1.33
C CYS A 474 -1.46 33.46 -0.03
N LYS A 475 -0.92 34.62 -0.38
CA LYS A 475 -1.15 35.29 -1.65
C LYS A 475 0.19 35.53 -2.35
N ASP A 476 0.26 35.14 -3.62
CA ASP A 476 1.42 35.46 -4.44
C ASP A 476 1.56 36.98 -4.59
N LEU A 477 2.77 37.50 -4.43
CA LEU A 477 3.10 38.94 -4.54
C LEU A 477 2.46 39.84 -3.45
N ASP A 478 1.99 39.29 -2.33
CA ASP A 478 1.55 40.10 -1.19
C ASP A 478 2.74 40.44 -0.29
N ASN A 479 3.26 41.65 -0.43
CA ASN A 479 4.41 42.12 0.35
C ASN A 479 4.17 42.11 1.87
N ASN A 480 2.91 42.16 2.32
CA ASN A 480 2.56 42.08 3.74
C ASN A 480 2.90 40.71 4.36
N GLN A 481 3.18 39.71 3.52
CA GLN A 481 3.45 38.33 3.91
C GLN A 481 4.93 37.95 3.76
N ILE A 482 5.80 38.93 3.50
CA ILE A 482 7.21 38.71 3.21
C ILE A 482 8.06 39.12 4.40
N TRP A 483 8.85 38.16 4.89
CA TRP A 483 9.71 38.29 6.05
C TRP A 483 11.11 37.83 5.68
N TYR A 484 12.12 38.50 6.24
CA TYR A 484 13.50 38.07 6.17
C TYR A 484 14.11 37.96 7.57
N ARG A 485 15.13 37.12 7.69
CA ARG A 485 15.84 36.95 8.95
C ARG A 485 17.04 37.88 9.00
N HIS A 486 17.20 38.58 10.11
CA HIS A 486 18.37 39.39 10.40
C HIS A 486 18.86 39.05 11.81
N GLU A 487 19.96 38.30 11.90
CA GLU A 487 20.45 37.72 13.16
C GLU A 487 19.37 36.84 13.83
N GLU A 488 18.97 37.16 15.06
CA GLU A 488 17.90 36.51 15.81
C GLU A 488 16.52 37.14 15.55
N LYS A 489 16.40 38.09 14.62
CA LYS A 489 15.16 38.83 14.39
C LYS A 489 14.45 38.38 13.12
N ILE A 490 13.13 38.44 13.18
CA ILE A 490 12.23 38.27 12.02
C ILE A 490 11.77 39.66 11.62
N VAL A 491 12.13 40.10 10.41
CA VAL A 491 11.93 41.46 9.93
C VAL A 491 10.96 41.46 8.76
N HIS A 492 9.98 42.35 8.79
CA HIS A 492 9.03 42.55 7.71
C HIS A 492 9.71 43.29 6.55
N MET A 493 9.59 42.76 5.33
CA MET A 493 10.35 43.22 4.16
C MET A 493 10.12 44.70 3.84
N ASP A 494 8.87 45.14 3.75
CA ASP A 494 8.54 46.48 3.25
C ASP A 494 8.71 47.57 4.31
N THR A 495 8.46 47.25 5.58
CA THR A 495 8.49 48.25 6.67
C THR A 495 9.80 48.26 7.44
N ASN A 496 10.64 47.23 7.29
CA ASN A 496 11.82 47.00 8.12
C ASN A 496 11.54 46.97 9.64
N LEU A 497 10.29 46.68 10.02
CA LEU A 497 9.89 46.49 11.42
C LEU A 497 10.06 45.03 11.82
N CYS A 498 10.41 44.80 13.09
CA CYS A 498 10.65 43.49 13.65
C CYS A 498 9.37 42.90 14.26
N LEU A 499 9.17 41.60 14.05
CA LEU A 499 8.16 40.82 14.76
C LEU A 499 8.49 40.82 16.26
N ASP A 500 7.52 41.25 17.07
CA ASP A 500 7.71 41.49 18.49
C ASP A 500 6.61 40.82 19.32
N ALA A 501 7.05 40.03 20.30
CA ALA A 501 6.21 39.31 21.23
C ALA A 501 5.93 40.05 22.54
N GLN A 502 6.14 41.37 22.60
CA GLN A 502 5.81 42.19 23.78
C GLN A 502 4.37 41.97 24.29
N HIS A 503 3.44 41.63 23.40
CA HIS A 503 2.05 41.31 23.71
C HIS A 503 1.67 39.85 23.37
N ALA A 504 2.65 38.94 23.45
CA ALA A 504 2.61 37.51 23.14
C ALA A 504 1.28 36.77 23.39
N THR A 505 0.64 37.02 24.54
CA THR A 505 -0.59 36.33 24.98
C THR A 505 -1.85 36.83 24.27
N THR A 506 -1.89 38.11 23.88
CA THR A 506 -3.00 38.70 23.14
C THR A 506 -2.78 38.66 21.62
N GLY A 507 -1.53 38.80 21.19
CA GLY A 507 -1.13 38.72 19.79
C GLY A 507 0.25 39.35 19.57
N LEU A 508 0.94 38.89 18.53
CA LEU A 508 2.22 39.48 18.11
C LEU A 508 1.99 40.81 17.40
N ILE A 509 2.96 41.71 17.45
CA ILE A 509 2.94 43.00 16.76
C ILE A 509 4.21 43.16 15.91
N ILE A 510 4.26 44.22 15.10
CA ILE A 510 5.51 44.68 14.47
C ILE A 510 5.94 45.99 15.14
N SER A 511 7.22 46.15 15.41
CA SER A 511 7.77 47.38 16.04
C SER A 511 9.21 47.63 15.60
N ASP A 512 9.77 48.79 15.96
CA ASP A 512 11.15 49.13 15.62
C ASP A 512 12.13 48.05 16.07
N CYS A 513 13.07 47.72 15.19
CA CYS A 513 14.06 46.69 15.47
C CYS A 513 15.08 47.17 16.52
N ILE A 514 14.94 46.71 17.76
CA ILE A 514 15.79 47.13 18.89
C ILE A 514 16.85 46.05 19.17
N LYS A 515 18.13 46.41 19.17
CA LYS A 515 19.24 45.47 19.43
C LYS A 515 19.16 44.95 20.87
N GLY A 516 19.23 43.63 21.06
CA GLY A 516 19.18 42.98 22.37
C GLY A 516 17.80 42.91 23.02
N LYS A 517 16.72 43.30 22.33
CA LYS A 517 15.35 43.18 22.88
C LYS A 517 14.91 41.72 22.83
N ALA A 518 14.77 41.10 24.01
CA ALA A 518 14.43 39.67 24.15
C ALA A 518 13.12 39.28 23.45
N SER A 519 12.12 40.16 23.44
CA SER A 519 10.83 39.90 22.76
C SER A 519 10.91 39.91 21.23
N GLN A 520 12.04 40.30 20.64
CA GLN A 520 12.32 40.25 19.19
C GLN A 520 13.35 39.18 18.82
N ALA A 521 13.85 38.40 19.78
CA ALA A 521 14.82 37.33 19.54
C ALA A 521 14.09 36.00 19.33
N TRP A 522 14.23 35.39 18.16
CA TRP A 522 13.50 34.22 17.70
C TRP A 522 14.47 33.08 17.35
N ILE A 523 14.14 31.87 17.81
CA ILE A 523 14.86 30.65 17.48
C ILE A 523 13.99 29.83 16.52
N ILE A 524 14.57 29.34 15.44
CA ILE A 524 13.88 28.53 14.43
C ILE A 524 14.51 27.14 14.44
N SER A 525 13.69 26.11 14.67
CA SER A 525 14.19 24.78 15.05
C SER A 525 14.90 23.98 13.96
N THR A 526 14.97 24.44 12.70
CA THR A 526 15.84 23.84 11.68
C THR A 526 16.42 24.90 10.74
N ASP A 527 17.49 25.58 11.14
CA ASP A 527 18.34 26.26 10.17
C ASP A 527 19.15 25.21 9.39
N GLN A 528 18.94 25.09 8.08
CA GLN A 528 19.85 24.31 7.22
C GLN A 528 21.22 25.01 7.00
N SER A 529 21.54 26.06 7.75
CA SER A 529 22.82 26.76 7.66
C SER A 529 23.81 26.31 8.74
N SER A 530 24.21 25.04 8.74
CA SER A 530 25.49 24.60 9.34
C SER A 530 25.78 23.12 9.08
N GLU A 531 26.09 22.75 7.82
CA GLU A 531 26.98 21.62 7.48
C GLU A 531 27.24 21.62 5.95
N VAL A 532 27.77 22.72 5.45
CA VAL A 532 28.55 22.73 4.20
C VAL A 532 29.81 23.55 4.49
N ASN A 533 30.81 22.89 5.04
CA ASN A 533 32.20 23.34 4.98
C ASN A 533 32.99 22.22 4.32
N ILE A 534 33.20 22.41 3.01
CA ILE A 534 34.21 21.84 2.10
C ILE A 534 34.18 20.31 1.92
#